data_AF-A0A6H0TR33-F1
#
_entry.id   AF-A0A6H0TR33-F1
#
_cell.length_a   1.000
_cell.length_b   1.000
_cell.length_c   1.000
_cell.angle_alpha   90.00
_cell.angle_beta   90.00
_cell.angle_gamma   90.00
#
_symmetry.space_group_name_H-M   'P 1'
#
loop_
_entity.id
_entity.type
_entity.pdbx_description
1 polymer ?
#
loop_
_entity_poly.entity_id
_entity_poly.type
_entity_poly.pdbx_seq_one_letter_code
_entity_poly.pdbx_strand_id
1 'polypeptide(L)'
;MGTESRVLPEHLEKAAELEKERKECIQNRTLLYKQMEQVDRKGDKIAYFELHDLYQKQNRRDLEISKELSAMYFKKMKNDSSKERKQVLDVADRLEKVGGRKEVVNSIRRNS
;
A
#
# COMPACT_ATOMS: atom_id res chain seq x y z
N MET A 1 -8.86 -9.52 1.27
CA MET A 1 -7.63 -9.45 0.45
C MET A 1 -6.44 -9.17 1.35
N GLY A 2 -5.56 -10.16 1.55
CA GLY A 2 -4.39 -10.04 2.43
C GLY A 2 -3.25 -9.24 1.80
N THR A 3 -2.23 -8.89 2.60
CA THR A 3 -0.98 -8.25 2.14
C THR A 3 -0.33 -9.05 1.00
N GLU A 4 -0.43 -10.37 1.04
CA GLU A 4 0.02 -11.31 0.00
C GLU A 4 -0.50 -10.99 -1.41
N SER A 5 -1.76 -10.59 -1.53
CA SER A 5 -2.33 -10.26 -2.83
C SER A 5 -1.90 -8.87 -3.31
N ARG A 6 -1.33 -8.01 -2.45
CA ARG A 6 -1.08 -6.59 -2.73
C ARG A 6 0.39 -6.21 -2.87
N VAL A 7 1.32 -6.95 -2.28
CA VAL A 7 2.77 -6.70 -2.44
C VAL A 7 3.48 -7.82 -3.19
N LEU A 8 4.67 -7.50 -3.71
CA LEU A 8 5.58 -8.50 -4.27
C LEU A 8 6.09 -9.42 -3.15
N PRO A 9 6.44 -10.69 -3.46
CA PRO A 9 6.92 -11.65 -2.45
C PRO A 9 8.10 -11.13 -1.62
N GLU A 10 9.03 -10.41 -2.26
CA GLU A 10 10.20 -9.78 -1.64
C GLU A 10 9.88 -8.70 -0.59
N HIS A 11 8.63 -8.25 -0.50
CA HIS A 11 8.20 -7.19 0.42
C HIS A 11 7.15 -7.68 1.43
N LEU A 12 6.84 -8.98 1.46
CA LEU A 12 5.77 -9.52 2.32
C LEU A 12 6.02 -9.33 3.81
N GLU A 13 7.22 -9.70 4.27
CA GLU A 13 7.60 -9.60 5.68
C GLU A 13 7.56 -8.14 6.14
N LYS A 14 8.25 -7.25 5.41
CA LYS A 14 8.23 -5.82 5.70
C LYS A 14 6.82 -5.23 5.67
N ALA A 15 5.97 -5.61 4.71
CA ALA A 15 4.60 -5.12 4.64
C ALA A 15 3.74 -5.62 5.81
N ALA A 16 3.97 -6.85 6.28
CA ALA A 16 3.28 -7.40 7.44
C ALA A 16 3.67 -6.66 8.73
N GLU A 17 4.95 -6.35 8.90
CA GLU A 17 5.44 -5.54 10.03
C GLU A 17 4.84 -4.13 10.01
N LEU A 18 4.85 -3.48 8.85
CA LEU A 18 4.25 -2.15 8.67
C LEU A 18 2.74 -2.15 8.98
N GLU A 19 1.98 -3.14 8.53
CA GLU A 19 0.55 -3.25 8.85
C GLU A 19 0.30 -3.53 10.34
N LYS A 20 1.19 -4.26 11.00
CA LYS A 20 1.14 -4.45 12.45
C LYS A 20 1.39 -3.13 13.18
N GLU A 21 2.47 -2.44 12.83
CA GLU A 21 2.82 -1.14 13.41
C GLU A 21 1.70 -0.11 13.19
N ARG A 22 1.08 -0.13 12.01
CA ARG A 22 -0.06 0.74 11.71
C ARG A 22 -1.25 0.51 12.65
N LYS A 23 -1.55 -0.75 12.98
CA LYS A 23 -2.60 -1.08 13.96
C LYS A 23 -2.25 -0.56 15.35
N GLU A 24 -0.98 -0.68 15.75
CA GLU A 24 -0.49 -0.13 17.01
C GLU A 24 -0.62 1.40 17.03
N CYS A 25 -0.29 2.10 15.95
CA CYS A 25 -0.51 3.55 15.85
C CYS A 25 -1.97 3.94 16.08
N ILE A 26 -2.92 3.22 15.48
CA ILE A 26 -4.36 3.49 15.64
C ILE A 26 -4.82 3.24 17.09
N GLN A 27 -4.35 2.15 17.70
CA GLN A 27 -4.65 1.85 19.10
C GLN A 27 -4.08 2.92 20.03
N ASN A 28 -2.82 3.31 19.82
CA ASN A 28 -2.13 4.34 20.61
C ASN A 28 -2.83 5.68 20.48
N ARG A 29 -3.23 6.10 19.27
CA ARG A 29 -4.03 7.32 19.06
C ARG A 29 -5.32 7.31 19.87
N THR A 30 -6.03 6.19 19.87
CA THR A 30 -7.29 6.04 20.60
C THR A 30 -7.06 6.16 22.12
N LEU A 31 -5.99 5.56 22.64
CA LEU A 31 -5.62 5.65 24.04
C LEU A 31 -5.21 7.07 24.43
N LEU A 32 -4.30 7.68 23.67
CA LEU A 32 -3.80 9.04 23.91
C LEU A 32 -4.94 10.06 23.89
N TYR A 33 -5.87 9.94 22.94
CA TYR A 33 -7.04 10.81 22.87
C TYR A 33 -7.89 10.73 24.15
N LYS A 34 -8.15 9.53 24.69
CA LYS A 34 -8.87 9.37 25.97
C LYS A 34 -8.11 9.98 27.15
N GLN A 35 -6.79 9.83 27.17
CA GLN A 35 -5.96 10.42 28.23
C GLN A 35 -5.97 11.96 28.15
N MET A 36 -5.92 12.53 26.93
CA MET A 36 -6.05 13.96 26.69
C MET A 36 -7.37 14.50 27.25
N GLU A 37 -8.50 13.84 26.97
CA GLU A 37 -9.81 14.25 27.52
C GLU A 37 -9.82 14.21 29.05
N GLN A 38 -9.17 13.22 29.66
CA GLN A 38 -9.10 13.11 31.12
C GLN A 38 -8.27 14.22 31.76
N VAL A 39 -7.11 14.58 31.18
CA VAL A 39 -6.25 15.65 31.73
C VAL A 39 -6.84 17.03 31.46
N ASP A 40 -7.53 17.22 30.33
CA ASP A 40 -8.22 18.46 30.01
C ASP A 40 -9.34 18.75 31.03
N ARG A 41 -10.13 17.73 31.40
CA ARG A 41 -11.13 17.83 32.48
C ARG A 41 -10.52 18.18 33.84
N LYS A 42 -9.27 17.80 34.08
CA LYS A 42 -8.52 18.11 35.32
C LYS A 42 -7.83 19.48 35.25
N GLY A 43 -7.87 20.16 34.10
CA GLY A 43 -7.21 21.44 33.87
C GLY A 43 -5.68 21.35 33.75
N ASP A 44 -5.11 20.15 33.61
CA ASP A 44 -3.66 19.97 33.48
C ASP A 44 -3.22 20.18 32.03
N LYS A 45 -2.92 21.44 31.73
CA LYS A 45 -2.53 21.88 30.39
C LYS A 45 -1.16 21.33 29.96
N ILE A 46 -0.22 21.13 30.90
CA ILE A 46 1.12 20.65 30.56
C ILE A 46 1.01 19.20 30.09
N ALA A 47 0.35 18.35 30.89
CA ALA A 47 0.11 16.96 30.51
C ALA A 47 -0.70 16.85 29.22
N TYR A 48 -1.66 17.74 28.99
CA TYR A 48 -2.41 17.78 27.73
C TYR A 48 -1.49 18.00 26.51
N PHE A 49 -0.60 18.99 26.56
CA PHE A 49 0.30 19.28 25.43
C PHE A 49 1.30 18.16 25.17
N GLU A 50 1.81 17.51 26.22
CA GLU A 50 2.69 16.35 26.09
C GLU A 50 1.98 15.17 25.42
N LEU A 51 0.76 14.86 25.87
CA LEU A 51 -0.07 13.80 25.26
C LEU A 51 -0.46 14.14 23.82
N HIS A 52 -0.75 15.42 23.54
CA HIS A 52 -1.04 15.87 22.18
C HIS A 52 0.17 15.72 21.26
N ASP A 53 1.39 16.02 21.72
CA ASP A 53 2.62 15.80 20.92
C ASP A 53 2.81 14.30 20.61
N LEU A 54 2.61 13.42 21.60
CA LEU A 54 2.63 11.97 21.37
C LEU A 54 1.54 11.54 20.37
N TYR A 55 0.34 12.09 20.45
CA TYR A 55 -0.74 11.82 19.51
C TYR A 55 -0.36 12.24 18.08
N GLN A 56 0.25 13.41 17.92
CA GLN A 56 0.74 13.89 16.62
C GLN A 56 1.86 13.01 16.07
N LYS A 57 2.77 12.49 16.91
CA LYS A 57 3.78 11.51 16.50
C LYS A 57 3.16 10.24 15.93
N GLN A 58 2.11 9.70 16.57
CA GLN A 58 1.39 8.54 16.04
C GLN A 58 0.70 8.83 14.68
N ASN A 59 0.14 10.03 14.49
CA ASN A 59 -0.45 10.43 13.21
C ASN A 59 0.60 10.49 12.08
N ARG A 60 1.76 11.08 12.37
CA ARG A 60 2.86 11.17 11.39
C ARG A 60 3.36 9.79 11.01
N ARG A 61 3.51 8.90 11.99
CA ARG A 61 3.98 7.54 11.73
C ARG A 61 2.98 6.72 10.90
N ASP A 62 1.68 6.78 11.20
CA ASP A 62 0.63 6.14 10.39
C ASP A 62 0.64 6.65 8.93
N LEU A 63 0.87 7.95 8.74
CA LEU A 63 0.99 8.53 7.39
C LEU A 63 2.24 8.02 6.65
N GLU A 64 3.38 7.94 7.31
CA GLU A 64 4.62 7.39 6.72
C GLU A 64 4.44 5.92 6.33
N ILE A 65 3.89 5.10 7.23
CA ILE A 65 3.59 3.70 6.97
C ILE A 65 2.65 3.56 5.76
N SER A 66 1.61 4.39 5.69
CA SER A 66 0.66 4.39 4.56
C SER A 66 1.36 4.71 3.23
N LYS A 67 2.30 5.67 3.22
CA LYS A 67 3.12 5.97 2.04
C LYS A 67 4.02 4.79 1.65
N GLU A 68 4.67 4.15 2.61
CA GLU A 68 5.53 2.98 2.33
C GLU A 68 4.73 1.81 1.75
N LEU A 69 3.60 1.47 2.37
CA LEU A 69 2.73 0.39 1.89
C LEU A 69 2.17 0.70 0.49
N SER A 70 1.69 1.92 0.26
CA SER A 70 1.18 2.30 -1.06
C SER A 70 2.25 2.21 -2.16
N ALA A 71 3.49 2.59 -1.86
CA ALA A 71 4.61 2.44 -2.81
C ALA A 71 4.86 0.96 -3.17
N MET A 72 4.81 0.06 -2.19
CA MET A 72 4.93 -1.39 -2.44
C MET A 72 3.76 -1.91 -3.30
N TYR A 73 2.53 -1.44 -3.03
CA TYR A 73 1.34 -1.80 -3.82
C TYR A 73 1.47 -1.33 -5.27
N PHE A 74 1.89 -0.08 -5.51
CA PHE A 74 2.11 0.45 -6.85
C PHE A 74 3.20 -0.32 -7.60
N LYS A 75 4.28 -0.71 -6.92
CA LYS A 75 5.35 -1.51 -7.52
C LYS A 75 4.82 -2.87 -8.00
N LYS A 76 3.97 -3.53 -7.20
CA LYS A 76 3.32 -4.78 -7.61
C LYS A 76 2.42 -4.56 -8.83
N MET A 77 1.51 -3.58 -8.77
CA MET A 77 0.60 -3.30 -9.88
C MET A 77 1.33 -3.05 -11.20
N LYS A 78 2.44 -2.29 -11.17
CA LYS A 78 3.28 -2.07 -12.36
C LYS A 78 3.93 -3.36 -12.87
N ASN A 79 4.40 -4.22 -11.96
CA ASN A 79 5.01 -5.50 -12.32
C ASN A 79 3.98 -6.43 -12.98
N ASP A 80 2.81 -6.57 -12.35
CA ASP A 80 1.75 -7.43 -12.85
C ASP A 80 1.24 -6.94 -14.22
N SER A 81 0.99 -5.64 -14.37
CA SER A 81 0.63 -5.04 -15.67
C SER A 81 1.71 -5.26 -16.74
N SER A 82 3.00 -5.15 -16.38
CA SER A 82 4.09 -5.44 -17.32
C SER A 82 4.14 -6.92 -17.72
N LYS A 83 3.85 -7.84 -16.80
CA LYS A 83 3.81 -9.28 -17.09
C LYS A 83 2.64 -9.61 -18.00
N GLU A 84 1.46 -9.09 -17.71
CA GLU A 84 0.27 -9.23 -18.54
C GLU A 84 0.53 -8.70 -19.96
N ARG A 85 1.12 -7.52 -20.09
CA ARG A 85 1.50 -6.94 -21.39
C ARG A 85 2.43 -7.87 -22.18
N LYS A 86 3.47 -8.41 -21.54
CA LYS A 86 4.39 -9.36 -22.18
C LYS A 86 3.67 -10.62 -22.64
N GLN A 87 2.79 -11.18 -21.83
CA GLN A 87 2.01 -12.36 -22.20
C GLN A 87 1.11 -12.09 -23.41
N VAL A 88 0.45 -10.93 -23.46
CA VAL A 88 -0.40 -10.53 -24.60
C VAL A 88 0.43 -10.40 -25.89
N LEU A 89 1.62 -9.81 -25.81
CA LEU A 89 2.53 -9.70 -26.96
C LEU A 89 3.08 -11.08 -27.39
N ASP A 90 3.45 -11.95 -26.45
CA ASP A 90 3.87 -13.33 -26.75
C ASP A 90 2.78 -14.12 -27.47
N VAL A 91 1.50 -13.91 -27.10
CA VAL A 91 0.36 -14.51 -27.81
C VAL A 91 0.26 -13.98 -29.24
N ALA A 92 0.46 -12.68 -29.46
CA ALA A 92 0.48 -12.10 -30.80
C ALA A 92 1.59 -12.69 -31.67
N ASP A 93 2.79 -12.88 -31.12
CA ASP A 93 3.93 -13.48 -31.80
C ASP A 93 3.69 -14.95 -32.16
N ARG A 94 3.05 -15.72 -31.26
CA ARG A 94 2.64 -17.10 -31.55
C ARG A 94 1.59 -17.17 -32.65
N LEU A 95 0.59 -16.28 -32.62
CA LEU A 95 -0.44 -16.19 -33.66
C LEU A 95 0.17 -15.88 -35.03
N GLU A 96 1.14 -14.97 -35.10
CA GLU A 96 1.84 -14.66 -36.34
C GLU A 96 2.62 -15.88 -36.88
N LYS A 97 3.33 -16.61 -36.00
CA LYS A 97 4.11 -17.81 -36.38
C LYS A 97 3.26 -18.95 -36.94
N VAL A 98 2.03 -19.13 -36.47
CA VAL A 98 1.11 -20.18 -36.97
C VAL A 98 0.28 -19.73 -38.19
N GLY A 99 0.60 -18.57 -38.79
CA GLY A 99 -0.11 -18.05 -39.95
C GLY A 99 -1.46 -17.37 -39.62
N GLY A 100 -1.62 -16.90 -38.39
CA GLY A 100 -2.82 -16.20 -37.92
C GLY A 100 -3.10 -14.90 -38.69
N ARG A 101 -4.36 -14.44 -38.61
CA ARG A 101 -4.83 -13.26 -39.34
C ARG A 101 -4.08 -12.01 -38.92
N LYS A 102 -3.36 -11.38 -39.86
CA LYS A 102 -2.53 -10.18 -39.63
C LYS A 102 -3.28 -9.01 -38.97
N GLU A 103 -4.56 -8.82 -39.33
CA GLU A 103 -5.43 -7.79 -38.73
C GLU A 103 -5.59 -7.96 -37.21
N VAL A 104 -5.70 -9.21 -36.75
CA VAL A 104 -5.87 -9.55 -35.33
C VAL A 104 -4.55 -9.34 -34.57
N VAL A 105 -3.43 -9.82 -35.12
CA VAL A 105 -2.07 -9.62 -34.53
C VAL A 105 -1.76 -8.12 -34.39
N ASN A 106 -2.02 -7.34 -35.44
CA ASN A 106 -1.80 -5.90 -35.42
C ASN A 106 -2.70 -5.17 -34.42
N SER A 107 -3.95 -5.62 -34.27
CA SER A 107 -4.87 -5.06 -33.27
C SER A 107 -4.40 -5.34 -31.84
N ILE A 108 -3.94 -6.56 -31.57
CA ILE A 108 -3.40 -6.95 -30.25
C ILE A 108 -2.18 -6.08 -29.92
N ARG A 109 -1.21 -5.95 -30.84
CA ARG A 109 0.00 -5.13 -30.63
C ARG A 109 -0.29 -3.64 -30.42
N ARG A 110 -1.33 -3.09 -31.05
CA ARG A 110 -1.71 -1.68 -30.89
C ARG A 110 -2.43 -1.41 -29.57
N ASN A 111 -3.15 -2.40 -29.04
CA ASN A 111 -3.97 -2.27 -27.83
C ASN A 111 -3.27 -2.78 -26.57
N SER A 112 -1.99 -3.18 -26.65
CA SER A 112 -1.22 -3.75 -25.53
C SER A 112 -0.18 -2.79 -24.94
#